data_AF-A0A1B0BBW5-F1
#
_entry.id   AF-A0A1B0BBW5-F1
#
_cell.length_a   1.000
_cell.length_b   1.000
_cell.length_c   1.000
_cell.angle_alpha   90.00
_cell.angle_beta   90.00
_cell.angle_gamma   90.00
#
_symmetry.space_group_name_H-M   'P 1'
#
loop_
_entity.id
_entity.type
_entity.pdbx_description
1 polymer ?
#
loop_
_entity_poly.entity_id
_entity_poly.type
_entity_poly.pdbx_seq_one_letter_code
_entity_poly.pdbx_strand_id
1 'polypeptide(L)'
;MVIKAHASRVIKVFDDSVQVLDDDSSQLEEIWVKVTQSHFNRQIEKQSFNELKEVILEVLTAACSLNDQQIEIWVKLMDFIYDIIFRTIDELEQGA
;
A
#
# COMPACT_ATOMS: atom_id res chain seq x y z
N MET A 1 13.73 9.09 11.38
CA MET A 1 12.95 7.84 11.54
C MET A 1 13.93 6.66 11.57
N VAL A 2 13.79 5.70 12.48
CA VAL A 2 14.63 4.49 12.47
C VAL A 2 14.09 3.54 11.40
N ILE A 3 14.94 3.13 10.43
CA ILE A 3 14.55 2.32 9.27
C ILE A 3 13.82 1.04 9.69
N LYS A 4 14.37 0.31 10.68
CA LYS A 4 13.75 -0.91 11.24
C LYS A 4 12.31 -0.66 11.69
N ALA A 5 12.06 0.44 12.40
CA ALA A 5 10.74 0.77 12.89
C ALA A 5 9.76 1.14 11.75
N HIS A 6 10.26 1.71 10.65
CA HIS A 6 9.43 1.99 9.48
C HIS A 6 9.05 0.70 8.75
N ALA A 7 10.01 -0.18 8.51
CA ALA A 7 9.77 -1.46 7.86
C ALA A 7 8.71 -2.28 8.63
N SER A 8 8.81 -2.35 9.97
CA SER A 8 7.78 -3.01 10.77
C SER A 8 6.38 -2.38 10.63
N ARG A 9 6.30 -1.04 10.49
CA ARG A 9 5.01 -0.36 10.25
C ARG A 9 4.46 -0.66 8.85
N VAL A 10 5.31 -0.72 7.84
CA VAL A 10 4.90 -1.09 6.47
C VAL A 10 4.30 -2.50 6.48
N ILE A 11 5.02 -3.48 7.02
CA ILE A 11 4.51 -4.86 7.13
C ILE A 11 3.20 -4.92 7.91
N LYS A 12 3.11 -4.19 9.03
CA LYS A 12 1.87 -4.15 9.82
C LYS A 12 0.67 -3.60 9.04
N VAL A 13 0.86 -2.54 8.25
CA VAL A 13 -0.23 -1.99 7.43
C VAL A 13 -0.72 -3.01 6.40
N PHE A 14 0.18 -3.79 5.79
CA PHE A 14 -0.22 -4.87 4.88
C PHE A 14 -0.92 -6.03 5.60
N ASP A 15 -0.46 -6.41 6.80
CA ASP A 15 -1.14 -7.40 7.65
C ASP A 15 -2.57 -6.94 8.01
N ASP A 16 -2.71 -5.71 8.50
CA ASP A 16 -4.01 -5.10 8.81
C ASP A 16 -4.89 -5.03 7.55
N SER A 17 -4.32 -4.76 6.37
CA SER A 17 -5.03 -4.75 5.09
C SER A 17 -5.58 -6.12 4.70
N VAL A 18 -4.77 -7.17 4.84
CA VAL A 18 -5.18 -8.54 4.50
C VAL A 18 -6.27 -9.04 5.45
N GLN A 19 -6.20 -8.69 6.73
CA GLN A 19 -7.19 -9.08 7.74
C GLN A 19 -8.59 -8.51 7.48
N VAL A 20 -8.69 -7.36 6.81
CA VAL A 20 -9.98 -6.72 6.49
C VAL A 20 -10.50 -7.03 5.08
N LEU A 21 -9.82 -7.89 4.31
CA LEU A 21 -10.26 -8.27 2.96
C LEU A 21 -11.55 -9.10 2.95
N ASP A 22 -11.82 -9.85 4.01
CA ASP A 22 -13.04 -10.65 4.15
C ASP A 22 -14.27 -9.80 4.54
N ASP A 23 -14.04 -8.54 4.93
CA ASP A 23 -15.06 -7.57 5.33
C ASP A 23 -15.37 -6.57 4.19
N ASP A 24 -16.09 -5.49 4.51
CA ASP A 24 -16.36 -4.36 3.62
C ASP A 24 -15.06 -3.62 3.24
N SER A 25 -14.90 -3.29 1.95
CA SER A 25 -13.74 -2.57 1.41
C SER A 25 -13.55 -1.18 2.02
N SER A 26 -14.56 -0.64 2.71
CA SER A 26 -14.50 0.63 3.44
C SER A 26 -13.38 0.67 4.49
N GLN A 27 -13.11 -0.44 5.19
CA GLN A 27 -12.04 -0.50 6.19
C GLN A 27 -10.65 -0.43 5.52
N LEU A 28 -10.49 -1.13 4.40
CA LEU A 28 -9.27 -1.09 3.61
C LEU A 28 -9.00 0.33 3.10
N GLU A 29 -10.03 1.01 2.61
CA GLU A 29 -9.93 2.41 2.19
C GLU A 29 -9.52 3.34 3.34
N GLU A 30 -10.13 3.21 4.52
CA GLU A 30 -9.79 4.01 5.70
C GLU A 30 -8.31 3.86 6.10
N ILE A 31 -7.77 2.64 6.06
CA ILE A 31 -6.36 2.36 6.36
C ILE A 31 -5.45 3.13 5.40
N TRP A 32 -5.68 2.97 4.09
CA TRP A 32 -4.77 3.51 3.07
C TRP A 32 -4.93 5.02 2.87
N VAL A 33 -6.11 5.60 3.12
CA VAL A 33 -6.29 7.06 3.19
C VAL A 33 -5.44 7.66 4.30
N LYS A 34 -5.48 7.10 5.53
CA LYS A 34 -4.67 7.59 6.66
C LYS A 34 -3.17 7.49 6.39
N VAL A 35 -2.73 6.38 5.79
CA VAL A 35 -1.33 6.19 5.37
C VAL A 35 -0.95 7.29 4.38
N THR A 36 -1.77 7.51 3.36
CA THR A 36 -1.51 8.48 2.30
C THR A 36 -1.43 9.90 2.84
N GLN A 37 -2.38 10.34 3.67
CA GLN A 37 -2.37 11.65 4.32
C GLN A 37 -1.08 11.88 5.12
N SER A 38 -0.61 10.88 5.87
CA SER A 38 0.64 11.00 6.63
C SER A 38 1.87 11.13 5.74
N HIS A 39 1.88 10.58 4.52
CA HIS A 39 3.02 10.65 3.60
C HIS A 39 2.93 11.89 2.70
N PHE A 40 1.72 12.35 2.36
CA PHE A 40 1.49 13.62 1.68
C PHE A 40 2.03 14.80 2.50
N ASN A 41 1.77 14.83 3.81
CA ASN A 41 2.33 15.83 4.73
C ASN A 41 3.88 15.83 4.79
N ARG A 42 4.53 14.77 4.28
CA ARG A 42 5.98 14.64 4.18
C ARG A 42 6.50 14.81 2.74
N GLN A 43 5.62 15.21 1.82
CA GLN A 43 5.93 15.44 0.40
C GLN A 43 6.51 14.20 -0.29
N ILE A 44 5.98 13.01 0.04
CA ILE A 44 6.35 11.79 -0.66
C ILE A 44 5.65 11.75 -2.01
N GLU A 45 6.42 11.61 -3.08
CA GLU A 45 5.92 11.60 -4.46
C GLU A 45 5.25 10.26 -4.81
N LYS A 46 4.28 10.28 -5.74
CA LYS A 46 3.65 9.07 -6.30
C LYS A 46 4.67 8.07 -6.83
N GLN A 47 5.77 8.56 -7.40
CA GLN A 47 6.86 7.73 -7.91
C GLN A 47 7.51 6.88 -6.81
N SER A 48 7.74 7.44 -5.61
CA SER A 48 8.30 6.68 -4.48
C SER A 48 7.37 5.58 -3.98
N PHE A 49 6.05 5.74 -4.12
CA PHE A 49 5.13 4.64 -3.88
C PHE A 49 5.30 3.55 -4.93
N ASN A 50 5.34 3.88 -6.23
CA ASN A 50 5.51 2.88 -7.29
C ASN A 50 6.80 2.05 -7.12
N GLU A 51 7.91 2.70 -6.78
CA GLU A 51 9.17 2.00 -6.48
C GLU A 51 9.01 1.00 -5.33
N LEU A 52 8.27 1.37 -4.28
CA LEU A 52 8.00 0.47 -3.17
C LEU A 52 7.03 -0.68 -3.55
N LYS A 53 6.07 -0.44 -4.45
CA LYS A 53 5.15 -1.46 -4.97
C LYS A 53 5.90 -2.64 -5.57
N GLU A 54 6.86 -2.33 -6.43
CA GLU A 54 7.67 -3.32 -7.14
C GLU A 54 8.47 -4.17 -6.15
N VAL A 55 9.13 -3.52 -5.19
CA VAL A 55 9.90 -4.19 -4.14
C VAL A 55 9.03 -5.11 -3.28
N ILE A 56 7.82 -4.68 -2.90
CA ILE A 56 6.91 -5.51 -2.10
C ILE A 56 6.50 -6.76 -2.87
N LEU A 57 6.12 -6.62 -4.15
CA LEU A 57 5.73 -7.76 -4.98
C LEU A 57 6.90 -8.74 -5.19
N GLU A 58 8.11 -8.23 -5.44
CA GLU A 58 9.32 -9.05 -5.56
C GLU A 58 9.58 -9.85 -4.27
N VAL A 59 9.55 -9.17 -3.12
CA VAL A 59 9.81 -9.79 -1.81
C VAL A 59 8.74 -10.82 -1.46
N LEU A 60 7.45 -10.52 -1.67
CA LEU A 60 6.36 -11.45 -1.40
C LEU A 60 6.44 -12.69 -2.30
N THR A 61 6.74 -12.48 -3.59
CA THR A 61 6.91 -13.58 -4.55
C THR A 61 8.02 -14.52 -4.11
N ALA A 62 9.19 -13.98 -3.76
CA ALA A 62 10.32 -14.77 -3.30
C ALA A 62 10.07 -15.45 -1.95
N ALA A 63 9.54 -14.73 -0.96
CA ALA A 63 9.33 -15.24 0.39
C ALA A 63 8.27 -16.35 0.46
N CYS A 64 7.21 -16.24 -0.34
CA CYS A 64 6.11 -17.20 -0.35
C CYS A 64 6.20 -18.22 -1.49
N SER A 65 7.21 -18.12 -2.37
CA SER A 65 7.33 -18.97 -3.57
C SER A 65 6.05 -18.99 -4.40
N LEU A 66 5.50 -17.80 -4.66
CA LEU A 66 4.23 -17.64 -5.34
C LEU A 66 4.32 -18.11 -6.80
N ASN A 67 3.29 -18.79 -7.27
CA ASN A 67 3.12 -19.08 -8.70
C ASN A 67 2.46 -17.91 -9.45
N ASP A 68 2.46 -17.96 -10.78
CA ASP A 68 1.92 -16.90 -11.64
C ASP A 68 0.49 -16.47 -11.26
N GLN A 69 -0.39 -17.43 -10.98
CA GLN A 69 -1.78 -17.15 -10.58
C GLN A 69 -1.84 -16.41 -9.22
N GLN A 70 -1.00 -16.80 -8.26
CA GLN A 70 -0.93 -16.15 -6.95
C GLN A 70 -0.32 -14.75 -7.06
N ILE A 71 0.68 -14.56 -7.92
CA ILE A 71 1.27 -13.25 -8.21
C ILE A 71 0.19 -12.32 -8.78
N GLU A 72 -0.61 -12.78 -9.75
CA GLU A 72 -1.71 -11.98 -10.32
C GLU A 72 -2.74 -11.54 -9.27
N ILE A 73 -3.04 -12.39 -8.28
CA ILE A 73 -3.96 -12.04 -7.19
C ILE A 73 -3.37 -10.93 -6.31
N TRP A 74 -2.08 -11.02 -5.96
CA TRP A 74 -1.38 -9.96 -5.22
C TRP A 74 -1.29 -8.66 -6.01
N VAL A 75 -1.03 -8.73 -7.32
CA VAL A 75 -1.03 -7.54 -8.20
C VAL A 75 -2.38 -6.84 -8.15
N LYS A 76 -3.50 -7.57 -8.20
CA LYS A 76 -4.85 -6.97 -8.09
C LYS A 76 -5.07 -6.24 -6.77
N LEU A 77 -4.63 -6.83 -5.65
CA LEU A 77 -4.70 -6.17 -4.34
C LEU A 77 -3.86 -4.88 -4.33
N MET A 78 -2.63 -4.96 -4.85
CA MET A 78 -1.74 -3.80 -4.92
C MET A 78 -2.28 -2.71 -5.85
N ASP A 79 -2.90 -3.07 -6.98
CA ASP A 79 -3.54 -2.10 -7.88
C ASP A 79 -4.69 -1.37 -7.18
N PHE A 80 -5.53 -2.11 -6.46
CA PHE A 80 -6.63 -1.52 -5.69
C PHE A 80 -6.12 -0.55 -4.60
N ILE A 81 -5.11 -0.96 -3.83
CA ILE A 81 -4.49 -0.11 -2.81
C ILE A 81 -3.89 1.16 -3.42
N TYR A 82 -3.22 1.04 -4.57
CA TYR A 82 -2.55 2.18 -5.20
C TYR A 82 -3.53 3.13 -5.87
N ASP A 83 -4.69 2.65 -6.33
CA ASP A 83 -5.80 3.52 -6.75
C ASP A 83 -6.26 4.42 -5.60
N ILE A 84 -6.44 3.87 -4.39
CA ILE A 84 -6.80 4.65 -3.19
C ILE A 84 -5.72 5.70 -2.88
N ILE A 85 -4.44 5.30 -2.89
CA ILE A 85 -3.33 6.22 -2.61
C ILE A 85 -3.31 7.38 -3.61
N PHE A 86 -3.38 7.09 -4.92
CA PHE A 86 -3.26 8.12 -5.94
C PHE A 86 -4.48 9.03 -6.00
N ARG A 87 -5.70 8.47 -5.88
CA ARG A 87 -6.92 9.27 -5.72
C ARG A 87 -6.82 10.21 -4.53
N THR A 88 -6.37 9.71 -3.38
CA THR A 88 -6.23 10.52 -2.16
C THR A 88 -5.19 11.63 -2.33
N ILE A 89 -4.06 11.38 -3.01
CA ILE A 89 -3.07 12.42 -3.32
C ILE A 89 -3.70 13.48 -4.23
N ASP A 90 -4.39 13.08 -5.30
CA ASP A 90 -5.05 14.00 -6.23
C ASP A 90 -6.09 14.89 -5.54
N GLU A 91 -6.88 14.32 -4.63
CA GLU A 91 -7.86 15.07 -3.82
C GLU A 91 -7.19 16.08 -2.90
N LEU A 92 -6.07 15.70 -2.25
CA LEU A 92 -5.31 16.58 -1.37
C LEU A 92 -4.62 17.72 -2.13
N GLU A 93 -4.10 17.45 -3.34
CA GLU A 93 -3.50 18.47 -4.21
C GLU A 93 -4.54 19.48 -4.71
N GLN A 94 -5.77 19.06 -4.99
CA GLN A 94 -6.86 19.96 -5.40
C GLN A 94 -7.41 20.81 -4.24
N GLY A 95 -7.25 20.34 -2.99
CA GLY A 95 -7.71 21.03 -1.79
C GLY A 95 -6.66 21.90 -1.08
N ALA A 96 -5.40 21.87 -1.54
CA ALA A 96 -4.27 22.64 -1.00
C ALA A 96 -4.14 24.02 -1.69
#